data_AF-A0A359G5B3-F1
#
_entry.id   AF-A0A359G5B3-F1
#
_cell.length_a   1.000
_cell.length_b   1.000
_cell.length_c   1.000
_cell.angle_alpha   90.00
_cell.angle_beta   90.00
_cell.angle_gamma   90.00
#
_symmetry.space_group_name_H-M   'P 1'
#
loop_
_entity.id
_entity.type
_entity.pdbx_description
1 polymer ?
#
loop_
_entity_poly.entity_id
_entity_poly.type
_entity_poly.pdbx_seq_one_letter_code
_entity_poly.pdbx_strand_id
1 'polypeptide(L)'
;MPDLNYGAVGSFRESAPYRAIVASAGRWIDRGVDGLRLDAAKHIYSDEQGAENPAFWAGFYDDVNARYRETHADDIYMVGEVLSDAQHAAPLYRGLPALFEFSFWWTLRDRLNSGRGSDFCATVGSFRTLYEGYRSGAVAATKLSNHDETRAATDLGGDAGRMRLAAAVLLTASGEPYVYQGE
;
A
#
# COMPACT_ATOMS: atom_id res chain seq x y z
N MET A 1 5.73 -21.47 0.16
CA MET A 1 6.73 -20.80 -0.69
C MET A 1 7.98 -20.59 0.16
N PRO A 2 9.21 -20.78 -0.34
CA PRO A 2 10.40 -20.52 0.45
C PRO A 2 10.68 -19.02 0.55
N ASP A 3 10.77 -18.49 1.77
CA ASP A 3 11.11 -17.10 2.03
C ASP A 3 12.56 -16.78 1.61
N LEU A 4 12.76 -15.59 1.03
CA LEU A 4 14.09 -15.10 0.67
C LEU A 4 14.82 -14.61 1.92
N ASN A 5 16.06 -15.07 2.10
CA ASN A 5 16.89 -14.62 3.21
C ASN A 5 17.78 -13.45 2.78
N TYR A 6 17.48 -12.26 3.32
CA TYR A 6 18.28 -11.05 3.09
C TYR A 6 19.37 -10.83 4.15
N GLY A 7 19.47 -11.68 5.17
CA GLY A 7 20.39 -11.49 6.30
C GLY A 7 19.90 -10.43 7.27
N ALA A 8 20.79 -9.93 8.14
CA ALA A 8 20.44 -8.92 9.13
C ALA A 8 20.09 -7.58 8.46
N VAL A 9 19.12 -6.84 9.03
CA VAL A 9 18.68 -5.56 8.44
C VAL A 9 19.81 -4.50 8.35
N GLY A 10 20.86 -4.61 9.16
CA GLY A 10 22.02 -3.72 9.06
C GLY A 10 22.89 -3.94 7.81
N SER A 11 22.78 -5.09 7.16
CA SER A 11 23.65 -5.49 6.04
C SER A 11 22.90 -6.15 4.87
N PHE A 12 21.56 -6.02 4.81
CA PHE A 12 20.77 -6.69 3.78
C PHE A 12 21.18 -6.36 2.35
N ARG A 13 21.69 -5.14 2.13
CA ARG A 13 22.18 -4.67 0.82
C ARG A 13 23.37 -5.47 0.31
N GLU A 14 24.13 -6.09 1.21
CA GLU A 14 25.27 -6.97 0.90
C GLU A 14 24.84 -8.41 0.59
N SER A 15 23.57 -8.76 0.79
CA SER A 15 23.07 -10.09 0.48
C SER A 15 22.96 -10.29 -1.04
N ALA A 16 23.29 -11.51 -1.50
CA ALA A 16 23.13 -11.86 -2.90
C ALA A 16 21.66 -11.78 -3.39
N PRO A 17 20.65 -12.22 -2.59
CA PRO A 17 19.25 -12.08 -2.96
C PRO A 17 18.80 -10.63 -3.14
N TYR A 18 19.23 -9.71 -2.27
CA TYR A 18 18.88 -8.29 -2.40
C TYR A 18 19.44 -7.68 -3.68
N ARG A 19 20.74 -7.89 -3.96
CA ARG A 19 21.32 -7.39 -5.23
C ARG A 19 20.60 -7.94 -6.45
N ALA A 20 20.22 -9.22 -6.40
CA ALA A 20 19.51 -9.86 -7.50
C ALA A 20 18.10 -9.25 -7.70
N ILE A 21 17.37 -8.94 -6.64
CA ILE A 21 16.00 -8.39 -6.75
C ILE A 21 16.02 -6.92 -7.19
N VAL A 22 16.95 -6.10 -6.69
CA VAL A 22 17.16 -4.72 -7.17
C VAL A 22 17.57 -4.70 -8.64
N ALA A 23 18.52 -5.55 -9.06
CA ALA A 23 18.89 -5.67 -10.46
C ALA A 23 17.72 -6.13 -11.35
N SER A 24 16.81 -6.94 -10.81
CA SER A 24 15.62 -7.38 -11.52
C SER A 24 14.60 -6.25 -11.68
N ALA A 25 14.38 -5.43 -10.65
CA ALA A 25 13.58 -4.22 -10.74
C ALA A 25 14.14 -3.25 -11.80
N GLY A 26 15.47 -3.04 -11.82
CA GLY A 26 16.13 -2.21 -12.83
C GLY A 26 15.86 -2.67 -14.27
N ARG A 27 15.85 -3.99 -14.52
CA ARG A 27 15.51 -4.53 -15.85
C ARG A 27 14.06 -4.28 -16.28
N TRP A 28 13.14 -4.15 -15.33
CA TRP A 28 11.75 -3.80 -15.63
C TRP A 28 11.61 -2.30 -15.90
N ILE A 29 12.32 -1.46 -15.14
CA ILE A 29 12.43 -0.02 -15.40
C ILE A 29 12.98 0.24 -16.81
N ASP A 30 14.02 -0.48 -17.22
CA ASP A 30 14.58 -0.39 -18.58
C ASP A 30 13.58 -0.74 -19.70
N ARG A 31 12.47 -1.39 -19.34
CA ARG A 31 11.36 -1.74 -20.24
C ARG A 31 10.17 -0.80 -20.13
N GLY A 32 10.30 0.31 -19.39
CA GLY A 32 9.26 1.33 -19.24
C GLY A 32 8.25 1.02 -18.13
N VAL A 33 8.63 0.30 -17.07
CA VAL A 33 7.79 0.18 -15.88
C VAL A 33 7.94 1.43 -15.00
N ASP A 34 6.83 2.11 -14.73
CA ASP A 34 6.77 3.36 -13.96
C ASP A 34 6.64 3.16 -12.43
N GLY A 35 6.40 1.93 -11.99
CA GLY A 35 6.20 1.65 -10.58
C GLY A 35 6.04 0.19 -10.20
N LEU A 36 6.06 -0.07 -8.89
CA LEU A 36 6.00 -1.41 -8.33
C LEU A 36 4.94 -1.50 -7.21
N ARG A 37 4.09 -2.54 -7.28
CA ARG A 37 3.28 -2.99 -6.13
C ARG A 37 4.05 -4.07 -5.39
N LEU A 38 4.27 -3.87 -4.10
CA LEU A 38 5.06 -4.74 -3.24
C LEU A 38 4.13 -5.61 -2.40
N ASP A 39 4.13 -6.90 -2.72
CA ASP A 39 3.34 -7.93 -2.05
C ASP A 39 3.81 -8.14 -0.61
N ALA A 40 2.87 -8.42 0.31
CA ALA A 40 3.17 -8.91 1.66
C ALA A 40 4.27 -8.10 2.38
N ALA A 41 4.23 -6.76 2.28
CA ALA A 41 5.35 -5.89 2.63
C ALA A 41 5.74 -5.93 4.12
N LYS A 42 4.86 -6.40 5.00
CA LYS A 42 5.16 -6.59 6.43
C LYS A 42 5.87 -7.91 6.75
N HIS A 43 6.10 -8.80 5.78
CA HIS A 43 6.59 -10.17 6.00
C HIS A 43 8.01 -10.43 5.45
N ILE A 44 8.75 -9.40 5.04
CA ILE A 44 10.15 -9.60 4.62
C ILE A 44 11.01 -10.06 5.81
N TYR A 45 10.85 -9.38 6.94
CA TYR A 45 11.34 -9.81 8.24
C TYR A 45 10.16 -10.27 9.10
N SER A 46 10.40 -11.25 9.96
CA SER A 46 9.34 -11.93 10.72
C SER A 46 8.64 -11.03 11.75
N ASP A 47 9.31 -10.00 12.27
CA ASP A 47 8.68 -9.01 13.14
C ASP A 47 7.95 -7.95 12.29
N GLU A 48 6.65 -8.19 12.06
CA GLU A 48 5.78 -7.32 11.26
C GLU A 48 5.72 -5.88 11.80
N GLN A 49 5.83 -5.71 13.13
CA GLN A 49 5.71 -4.42 13.81
C GLN A 49 7.07 -3.81 14.17
N GLY A 50 8.15 -4.55 13.92
CA GLY A 50 9.51 -4.12 14.14
C GLY A 50 9.99 -3.05 13.16
N ALA A 51 11.17 -2.52 13.42
CA ALA A 51 11.80 -1.53 12.55
C ALA A 51 12.45 -2.13 11.29
N GLU A 52 12.54 -3.46 11.20
CA GLU A 52 13.30 -4.14 10.14
C GLU A 52 12.64 -4.00 8.77
N ASN A 53 11.34 -4.28 8.67
CA ASN A 53 10.59 -4.14 7.42
C ASN A 53 10.61 -2.70 6.87
N PRO A 54 10.29 -1.64 7.67
CA PRO A 54 10.42 -0.27 7.18
C PRO A 54 11.85 0.09 6.73
N ALA A 55 12.89 -0.36 7.44
CA ALA A 55 14.28 -0.09 7.06
C ALA A 55 14.70 -0.80 5.76
N PHE A 56 14.27 -2.06 5.58
CA PHE A 56 14.46 -2.79 4.34
C PHE A 56 13.83 -2.06 3.15
N TRP A 57 12.56 -1.67 3.29
CA TRP A 57 11.84 -0.99 2.21
C TRP A 57 12.35 0.41 1.91
N ALA A 58 12.79 1.17 2.93
CA ALA A 58 13.47 2.44 2.71
C ALA A 58 14.68 2.24 1.80
N GLY A 59 15.49 1.22 2.09
CA GLY A 59 16.68 0.98 1.29
C GLY A 59 16.39 0.45 -0.12
N PHE A 60 15.39 -0.42 -0.25
CA PHE A 60 14.92 -0.88 -1.55
C PHE A 60 14.37 0.26 -2.40
N TYR A 61 13.55 1.14 -1.81
CA TYR A 61 13.03 2.33 -2.47
C TYR A 61 14.16 3.23 -2.95
N ASP A 62 15.13 3.55 -2.09
CA ASP A 62 16.26 4.41 -2.45
C ASP A 62 17.05 3.86 -3.65
N ASP A 63 17.39 2.56 -3.62
CA ASP A 63 18.22 1.94 -4.67
C ASP A 63 17.49 1.87 -6.02
N VAL A 64 16.22 1.50 -6.00
CA VAL A 64 15.42 1.38 -7.22
C VAL A 64 15.01 2.75 -7.76
N ASN A 65 14.70 3.71 -6.88
CA ASN A 65 14.40 5.08 -7.27
C ASN A 65 15.63 5.77 -7.88
N ALA A 66 16.82 5.55 -7.31
CA ALA A 66 18.06 6.05 -7.90
C ALA A 66 18.23 5.58 -9.35
N ARG A 67 17.98 4.28 -9.62
CA ARG A 67 18.00 3.72 -10.99
C ARG A 67 16.92 4.34 -11.88
N TYR A 68 15.70 4.51 -11.38
CA TYR A 68 14.60 5.11 -12.14
C TYR A 68 14.92 6.55 -12.60
N ARG A 69 15.48 7.35 -11.69
CA ARG A 69 15.85 8.76 -11.94
C ARG A 69 17.01 8.97 -12.89
N GLU A 70 17.71 7.91 -13.29
CA GLU A 70 18.70 8.00 -14.37
C GLU A 70 18.05 8.38 -15.72
N THR A 71 16.76 8.08 -15.88
CA THR A 71 16.01 8.34 -17.13
C THR A 71 14.70 9.12 -16.93
N HIS A 72 14.29 9.37 -15.67
CA HIS A 72 13.04 10.07 -15.33
C HIS A 72 13.31 11.26 -14.40
N ALA A 73 12.52 12.32 -14.54
CA ALA A 73 12.61 13.50 -13.67
C ALA A 73 11.98 13.27 -12.29
N ASP A 74 10.92 12.46 -12.25
CA ASP A 74 10.12 12.15 -11.07
C ASP A 74 10.63 10.91 -10.33
N ASP A 75 10.14 10.71 -9.11
CA ASP A 75 10.41 9.50 -8.33
C ASP A 75 9.55 8.32 -8.83
N ILE A 76 10.08 7.10 -8.72
CA ILE A 76 9.35 5.88 -9.06
C ILE A 76 8.16 5.69 -8.12
N TYR A 77 7.02 5.28 -8.67
CA TYR A 77 5.88 4.93 -7.84
C TYR A 77 6.09 3.58 -7.13
N MET A 78 5.91 3.54 -5.82
CA MET A 78 5.88 2.26 -5.07
C MET A 78 4.78 2.22 -4.03
N VAL A 79 3.93 1.21 -4.15
CA VAL A 79 2.84 0.93 -3.20
C VAL A 79 3.05 -0.39 -2.50
N GLY A 80 3.09 -0.36 -1.17
CA GLY A 80 3.20 -1.55 -0.33
C GLY A 80 1.85 -2.11 0.09
N GLU A 81 1.75 -3.43 0.14
CA GLU A 81 0.65 -4.10 0.80
C GLU A 81 0.98 -4.38 2.26
N VAL A 82 0.21 -3.76 3.16
CA VAL A 82 0.16 -4.13 4.57
C VAL A 82 -1.28 -4.47 4.90
N LEU A 83 -1.64 -5.76 4.79
CA LEU A 83 -2.98 -6.26 5.09
C LEU A 83 -3.19 -6.26 6.62
N SER A 84 -3.43 -5.06 7.14
CA SER A 84 -3.69 -4.74 8.54
C SER A 84 -4.52 -3.45 8.63
N ASP A 85 -4.95 -3.07 9.83
CA ASP A 85 -5.56 -1.76 10.03
C ASP A 85 -4.57 -0.59 9.87
N ALA A 86 -5.11 0.64 9.87
CA ALA A 86 -4.34 1.86 9.72
C ALA A 86 -3.23 2.03 10.78
N GLN A 87 -3.45 1.61 12.02
CA GLN A 87 -2.45 1.73 13.10
C GLN A 87 -1.26 0.83 12.85
N HIS A 88 -1.52 -0.41 12.41
CA HIS A 88 -0.48 -1.38 12.13
C HIS A 88 0.22 -1.13 10.79
N ALA A 89 -0.48 -0.55 9.80
CA ALA A 89 0.11 -0.19 8.51
C ALA A 89 0.99 1.07 8.56
N ALA A 90 0.62 2.06 9.38
CA ALA A 90 1.25 3.38 9.38
C ALA A 90 2.79 3.38 9.54
N PRO A 91 3.41 2.54 10.40
CA PRO A 91 4.87 2.50 10.54
C PRO A 91 5.63 2.23 9.24
N LEU A 92 5.05 1.50 8.29
CA LEU A 92 5.71 1.15 7.03
C LEU A 92 5.86 2.35 6.08
N TYR A 93 5.16 3.46 6.30
CA TYR A 93 5.37 4.70 5.54
C TYR A 93 6.79 5.27 5.70
N ARG A 94 7.51 4.90 6.78
CA ARG A 94 8.95 5.22 6.91
C ARG A 94 9.80 4.60 5.79
N GLY A 95 9.34 3.49 5.21
CA GLY A 95 9.99 2.80 4.10
C GLY A 95 9.42 3.17 2.73
N LEU A 96 8.09 3.22 2.58
CA LEU A 96 7.43 3.37 1.28
C LEU A 96 6.57 4.64 1.19
N PRO A 97 6.49 5.28 0.01
CA PRO A 97 5.70 6.49 -0.16
C PRO A 97 4.20 6.22 -0.15
N ALA A 98 3.76 5.08 -0.71
CA ALA A 98 2.37 4.69 -0.78
C ALA A 98 2.11 3.34 -0.10
N LEU A 99 0.94 3.20 0.55
CA LEU A 99 0.43 1.93 1.07
C LEU A 99 -1.06 1.78 0.75
N PHE A 100 -1.51 0.54 0.51
CA PHE A 100 -2.94 0.26 0.40
C PHE A 100 -3.66 0.53 1.73
N GLU A 101 -4.76 1.27 1.67
CA GLU A 101 -5.55 1.61 2.83
C GLU A 101 -6.74 0.65 3.01
N PHE A 102 -6.48 -0.52 3.59
CA PHE A 102 -7.52 -1.51 3.88
C PHE A 102 -8.60 -0.97 4.83
N SER A 103 -8.20 -0.16 5.82
CA SER A 103 -9.15 0.47 6.76
C SER A 103 -10.16 1.39 6.09
N PHE A 104 -9.85 1.95 4.92
CA PHE A 104 -10.82 2.72 4.14
C PHE A 104 -11.99 1.83 3.71
N TRP A 105 -11.68 0.71 3.05
CA TRP A 105 -12.71 -0.21 2.58
C TRP A 105 -13.51 -0.79 3.74
N TRP A 106 -12.84 -1.27 4.78
CA TRP A 106 -13.52 -1.87 5.93
C TRP A 106 -14.46 -0.87 6.60
N THR A 107 -14.01 0.38 6.81
CA THR A 107 -14.85 1.44 7.34
C THR A 107 -16.02 1.73 6.41
N LEU A 108 -15.78 1.95 5.12
CA LEU A 108 -16.82 2.26 4.14
C LEU A 108 -17.89 1.16 4.07
N ARG A 109 -17.46 -0.10 3.92
CA ARG A 109 -18.33 -1.28 3.90
C ARG A 109 -19.24 -1.32 5.13
N ASP A 110 -18.66 -1.19 6.32
CA ASP A 110 -19.42 -1.26 7.57
C ASP A 110 -20.44 -0.13 7.69
N ARG A 111 -20.10 1.07 7.22
CA ARG A 111 -20.98 2.25 7.22
C ARG A 111 -22.13 2.11 6.22
N LEU A 112 -21.85 1.59 5.02
CA LEU A 112 -22.87 1.29 4.00
C LEU A 112 -23.85 0.20 4.46
N ASN A 113 -23.34 -0.88 5.07
CA ASN A 113 -24.16 -1.98 5.54
C ASN A 113 -24.99 -1.61 6.78
N SER A 114 -24.48 -0.74 7.64
CA SER A 114 -25.19 -0.31 8.84
C SER A 114 -26.10 0.92 8.63
N GLY A 115 -25.99 1.61 7.49
CA GLY A 115 -26.73 2.85 7.23
C GLY A 115 -26.32 4.03 8.11
N ARG A 116 -25.15 3.95 8.75
CA ARG A 116 -24.59 5.00 9.62
C ARG A 116 -23.30 5.48 8.98
N GLY A 117 -23.27 6.69 8.43
CA GLY A 117 -22.07 7.22 7.74
C GLY A 117 -21.53 8.53 8.31
N SER A 118 -22.14 9.07 9.37
CA SER A 118 -21.86 10.42 9.88
C SER A 118 -20.43 10.63 10.39
N ASP A 119 -19.74 9.55 10.79
CA ASP A 119 -18.37 9.57 11.29
C ASP A 119 -17.32 9.24 10.22
N PHE A 120 -17.72 8.78 9.02
CA PHE A 120 -16.82 8.27 7.99
C PHE A 120 -15.67 9.24 7.67
N CYS A 121 -15.99 10.51 7.41
CA CYS A 121 -14.99 11.53 7.10
C CYS A 121 -14.03 11.78 8.27
N ALA A 122 -14.53 11.78 9.52
CA ALA A 122 -13.70 11.96 10.70
C ALA A 122 -12.75 10.77 10.91
N THR A 123 -13.27 9.55 10.71
CA THR A 123 -12.48 8.31 10.80
C THR A 123 -11.38 8.27 9.74
N VAL A 124 -11.71 8.44 8.45
CA VAL A 124 -10.71 8.44 7.38
C VAL A 124 -9.72 9.60 7.55
N GLY A 125 -10.20 10.78 7.97
CA GLY A 125 -9.33 11.92 8.29
C GLY A 125 -8.31 11.62 9.40
N SER A 126 -8.69 10.82 10.41
CA SER A 126 -7.76 10.39 11.46
C SER A 126 -6.64 9.48 10.95
N PHE A 127 -6.92 8.64 9.94
CA PHE A 127 -5.92 7.81 9.29
C PHE A 127 -4.90 8.68 8.54
N ARG A 128 -5.38 9.70 7.82
CA ARG A 128 -4.51 10.67 7.12
C ARG A 128 -3.56 11.37 8.08
N THR A 129 -4.07 11.88 9.20
CA THR A 129 -3.24 12.50 10.25
C THR A 129 -2.21 11.53 10.83
N LEU A 130 -2.61 10.27 11.04
CA LEU A 130 -1.70 9.23 11.50
C LEU A 130 -0.55 9.02 10.50
N TYR A 131 -0.85 8.90 9.21
CA TYR A 131 0.15 8.62 8.17
C TYR A 131 1.15 9.77 7.99
N GLU A 132 0.66 11.01 8.00
CA GLU A 132 1.51 12.22 7.93
C GLU A 132 2.52 12.28 9.10
N GLY A 133 2.17 11.68 10.25
CA GLY A 133 3.08 11.53 11.39
C GLY A 133 4.27 10.59 11.16
N TYR A 134 4.22 9.72 10.15
CA TYR A 134 5.31 8.79 9.78
C TYR A 134 6.08 9.24 8.54
N ARG A 135 5.41 9.82 7.54
CA ARG A 135 6.02 10.34 6.31
C ARG A 135 5.23 11.53 5.83
N SER A 136 5.89 12.65 5.57
CA SER A 136 5.21 13.78 4.95
C SER A 136 4.84 13.47 3.51
N GLY A 137 3.60 13.75 3.13
CA GLY A 137 3.08 13.39 1.82
C GLY A 137 2.85 11.89 1.66
N ALA A 138 2.59 11.17 2.76
CA ALA A 138 2.20 9.76 2.73
C ALA A 138 0.99 9.55 1.81
N VAL A 139 1.15 8.66 0.83
CA VAL A 139 0.12 8.37 -0.17
C VAL A 139 -0.77 7.23 0.32
N ALA A 140 -2.01 7.57 0.64
CA ALA A 140 -3.02 6.57 0.95
C ALA A 140 -3.68 6.04 -0.33
N ALA A 141 -3.34 4.82 -0.72
CA ALA A 141 -3.96 4.13 -1.84
C ALA A 141 -5.32 3.55 -1.40
N THR A 142 -6.38 4.34 -1.57
CA THR A 142 -7.76 3.95 -1.22
C THR A 142 -8.28 2.88 -2.19
N LYS A 143 -9.20 2.04 -1.72
CA LYS A 143 -9.71 0.89 -2.47
C LYS A 143 -11.11 0.48 -1.99
N LEU A 144 -11.84 -0.28 -2.80
CA LEU A 144 -12.92 -1.16 -2.32
C LEU A 144 -12.34 -2.54 -1.97
N SER A 145 -12.96 -3.64 -2.41
CA SER A 145 -12.40 -4.99 -2.32
C SER A 145 -11.23 -5.18 -3.30
N ASN A 146 -10.30 -6.09 -3.02
CA ASN A 146 -9.28 -6.52 -3.99
C ASN A 146 -9.43 -8.02 -4.35
N HIS A 147 -8.35 -8.63 -4.84
CA HIS A 147 -8.29 -10.03 -5.25
C HIS A 147 -8.22 -11.03 -4.08
N ASP A 148 -7.91 -10.57 -2.87
CA ASP A 148 -7.83 -11.38 -1.65
C ASP A 148 -9.06 -11.23 -0.74
N GLU A 149 -10.01 -10.36 -1.13
CA GLU A 149 -11.21 -10.07 -0.38
C GLU A 149 -12.47 -10.54 -1.12
N THR A 150 -13.55 -10.74 -0.37
CA THR A 150 -14.88 -10.88 -0.96
C THR A 150 -15.20 -9.65 -1.81
N ARG A 151 -15.73 -9.89 -3.02
CA ARG A 151 -16.13 -8.82 -3.95
C ARG A 151 -17.03 -7.79 -3.24
N ALA A 152 -16.76 -6.51 -3.47
CA ALA A 152 -17.53 -5.40 -2.89
C ALA A 152 -19.04 -5.54 -3.11
N ALA A 153 -19.46 -5.98 -4.30
CA ALA A 153 -20.87 -6.25 -4.60
C ALA A 153 -21.47 -7.30 -3.66
N THR A 154 -20.75 -8.39 -3.37
CA THR A 154 -21.19 -9.42 -2.44
C THR A 154 -21.23 -8.89 -1.01
N ASP A 155 -20.19 -8.18 -0.56
CA ASP A 155 -20.12 -7.59 0.77
C ASP A 155 -21.21 -6.53 1.02
N LEU A 156 -21.72 -5.90 -0.03
CA LEU A 156 -22.81 -4.93 0.02
C LEU A 156 -24.19 -5.53 -0.27
N GLY A 157 -24.29 -6.86 -0.35
CA GLY A 157 -25.55 -7.59 -0.53
C GLY A 157 -26.11 -7.57 -1.94
N GLY A 158 -25.29 -7.28 -2.95
CA GLY A 158 -25.71 -7.13 -4.35
C GLY A 158 -26.52 -5.85 -4.61
N ASP A 159 -26.57 -4.92 -3.66
CA ASP A 159 -27.37 -3.70 -3.77
C ASP A 159 -26.68 -2.68 -4.69
N ALA A 160 -27.32 -2.40 -5.82
CA ALA A 160 -26.80 -1.47 -6.83
C ALA A 160 -26.68 -0.02 -6.30
N GLY A 161 -27.53 0.39 -5.35
CA GLY A 161 -27.47 1.71 -4.74
C GLY A 161 -26.22 1.88 -3.87
N ARG A 162 -25.93 0.88 -3.02
CA ARG A 162 -24.71 0.83 -2.19
C ARG A 162 -23.46 0.74 -3.05
N MET A 163 -23.47 -0.02 -4.13
CA MET A 163 -22.33 -0.08 -5.07
C MET A 163 -22.04 1.28 -5.71
N ARG A 164 -23.08 1.99 -6.19
CA ARG A 164 -22.91 3.35 -6.74
C ARG A 164 -22.39 4.33 -5.68
N LEU A 165 -22.89 4.22 -4.45
CA LEU A 165 -22.43 5.06 -3.34
C LEU A 165 -20.98 4.73 -2.96
N ALA A 166 -20.59 3.45 -2.93
CA ALA A 166 -19.20 3.04 -2.66
C ALA A 166 -18.23 3.61 -3.71
N ALA A 167 -18.58 3.51 -4.99
CA ALA A 167 -17.79 4.09 -6.08
C ALA A 167 -17.72 5.62 -5.98
N ALA A 168 -18.85 6.28 -5.68
CA ALA A 168 -18.87 7.72 -5.50
C ALA A 168 -17.97 8.16 -4.33
N VAL A 169 -18.01 7.46 -3.20
CA VAL A 169 -17.14 7.75 -2.05
C VAL A 169 -15.67 7.50 -2.39
N LEU A 170 -15.34 6.39 -3.05
CA LEU A 170 -13.96 6.11 -3.47
C LEU A 170 -13.40 7.22 -4.36
N LEU A 171 -14.15 7.67 -5.36
CA LEU A 171 -13.70 8.64 -6.38
C LEU A 171 -13.80 10.11 -5.93
N THR A 172 -14.37 10.37 -4.76
CA THR A 172 -14.51 11.74 -4.21
C THR A 172 -13.79 11.95 -2.88
N ALA A 173 -13.33 10.87 -2.23
CA ALA A 173 -12.49 10.95 -1.04
C ALA A 173 -11.04 11.35 -1.38
N SER A 174 -10.29 11.79 -0.37
CA SER A 174 -8.86 12.08 -0.51
C SER A 174 -8.02 10.81 -0.53
N GLY A 175 -6.94 10.82 -1.32
CA GLY A 175 -6.02 9.71 -1.52
C GLY A 175 -5.89 9.37 -3.00
N GLU A 176 -5.29 8.23 -3.29
CA GLU A 176 -5.16 7.69 -4.63
C GLU A 176 -6.08 6.47 -4.79
N PRO A 177 -7.21 6.57 -5.50
CA PRO A 177 -8.16 5.47 -5.61
C PRO A 177 -7.67 4.39 -6.57
N TYR A 178 -7.67 3.14 -6.08
CA TYR A 178 -7.51 1.92 -6.86
C TYR A 178 -8.88 1.29 -7.13
N VAL A 179 -9.12 0.97 -8.40
CA VAL A 179 -10.32 0.26 -8.85
C VAL A 179 -9.91 -1.14 -9.30
N TYR A 180 -10.44 -2.17 -8.66
CA TYR A 180 -10.23 -3.55 -9.07
C TYR A 180 -11.14 -3.91 -10.23
N GLN A 181 -10.62 -4.70 -11.18
CA GLN A 181 -11.34 -5.07 -12.39
C GLN A 181 -12.67 -5.78 -12.08
N GLY A 182 -13.77 -5.21 -12.56
CA GLY A 182 -15.12 -5.77 -12.44
C GLY A 182 -15.87 -5.37 -11.16
N GLU A 183 -15.36 -4.40 -10.39
CA GLU A 183 -16.16 -3.64 -9.41
C GLU A 183 -17.29 -2.85 -10.08
#